data_AF-A0A671VA77-F1
#
_entry.id   AF-A0A671VA77-F1
#
_cell.length_a   1.000
_cell.length_b   1.000
_cell.length_c   1.000
_cell.angle_alpha   90.00
_cell.angle_beta   90.00
_cell.angle_gamma   90.00
#
_symmetry.space_group_name_H-M   'P 1'
#
loop_
_entity.id
_entity.type
_entity.pdbx_description
1 polymer ?
#
loop_
_entity_poly.entity_id
_entity_poly.type
_entity_poly.pdbx_seq_one_letter_code
_entity_poly.pdbx_strand_id
1 'polypeptide(L)' 'THPSDDMMLMFYSYYNQATLGPCDIPRPMGFWDNRGKAKWDAWSSLGNMTQEEAMKNYIENIQLVGLFKGNQAQ' A
#
# COMPACT_ATOMS: atom_id res chain seq x y z
N THR A 1 -1.73 -18.08 -6.88
CA THR A 1 -2.63 -16.92 -7.13
C THR A 1 -1.82 -15.65 -6.96
N HIS A 2 -1.78 -14.79 -7.97
CA HIS A 2 -1.13 -13.49 -7.85
C HIS A 2 -1.90 -12.64 -6.82
N PRO A 3 -1.21 -11.87 -5.95
CA PRO A 3 -1.87 -10.85 -5.15
C PRO A 3 -2.63 -9.90 -6.10
N SER A 4 -3.82 -9.44 -5.70
CA SER A 4 -4.56 -8.48 -6.52
C SER A 4 -3.76 -7.18 -6.62
N ASP A 5 -3.94 -6.45 -7.72
CA ASP A 5 -3.26 -5.18 -7.95
C ASP A 5 -3.49 -4.20 -6.78
N ASP A 6 -4.67 -4.22 -6.18
CA ASP A 6 -5.01 -3.41 -5.00
C ASP A 6 -4.16 -3.75 -3.78
N MET A 7 -3.88 -5.04 -3.53
CA MET A 7 -3.01 -5.45 -2.44
C MET A 7 -1.57 -5.00 -2.67
N MET A 8 -1.10 -5.10 -3.91
CA MET A 8 0.23 -4.62 -4.28
C MET A 8 0.37 -3.11 -4.10
N LEU A 9 -0.67 -2.34 -4.44
CA LEU A 9 -0.73 -0.90 -4.23
C LEU A 9 -0.76 -0.54 -2.74
N MET A 10 -1.53 -1.28 -1.94
CA MET A 10 -1.60 -1.10 -0.49
C MET A 10 -0.25 -1.40 0.20
N PHE A 11 0.40 -2.50 -0.15
CA PHE A 11 1.73 -2.79 0.40
C PHE A 11 2.76 -1.76 -0.04
N TYR A 12 2.67 -1.27 -1.28
CA TYR A 12 3.50 -0.19 -1.77
C TYR A 12 3.29 1.10 -0.96
N SER A 13 2.05 1.51 -0.70
CA SER A 13 1.79 2.73 0.05
C SER A 13 2.31 2.65 1.48
N TYR A 14 2.01 1.57 2.20
CA TYR A 14 2.52 1.38 3.57
C TYR A 14 4.04 1.30 3.61
N TYR A 15 4.68 0.65 2.64
CA TYR A 15 6.14 0.58 2.56
C TYR A 15 6.77 1.97 2.40
N ASN A 16 6.26 2.79 1.47
CA ASN A 16 6.77 4.17 1.31
C ASN A 16 6.46 5.03 2.54
N GLN A 17 5.27 4.92 3.12
CA GLN A 17 4.93 5.68 4.33
C GLN A 17 5.80 5.29 5.53
N ALA A 18 6.13 4.01 5.67
CA ALA A 18 6.99 3.50 6.74
C ALA A 18 8.47 3.90 6.57
N THR A 19 8.95 4.11 5.34
CA THR A 19 10.37 4.36 5.04
C THR A 19 10.68 5.83 4.76
N LEU A 20 9.78 6.51 4.04
CA LEU A 20 9.90 7.90 3.60
C LEU A 20 9.00 8.84 4.41
N GLY A 21 7.92 8.33 5.00
CA GLY A 21 6.91 9.14 5.68
C GLY A 21 5.79 9.62 4.72
N PRO A 22 5.06 10.69 5.11
CA PRO A 22 3.99 11.27 4.32
C PRO A 22 4.38 11.58 2.87
N CYS A 23 3.48 11.29 1.94
CA CYS A 23 3.68 11.58 0.53
C CYS A 23 3.81 13.10 0.29
N ASP A 24 5.01 13.55 -0.06
CA ASP A 24 5.36 14.95 -0.33
C ASP A 24 5.58 15.24 -1.83
N ILE A 25 5.54 14.19 -2.66
CA ILE A 25 5.74 14.30 -4.11
C ILE A 25 4.46 14.76 -4.83
N PRO A 26 4.56 15.57 -5.89
CA PRO A 26 3.40 15.97 -6.68
C PRO A 26 2.81 14.79 -7.46
N ARG A 27 1.49 14.81 -7.64
CA ARG A 27 0.78 13.79 -8.41
C ARG A 27 1.27 13.74 -9.86
N PRO A 28 1.53 12.54 -10.43
CA PRO A 28 1.89 12.40 -11.84
C PRO A 28 0.82 13.03 -12.76
N MET A 29 1.23 13.96 -13.61
CA MET A 29 0.31 14.68 -14.53
C MET A 29 0.07 13.95 -15.87
N GLY A 30 0.85 12.91 -16.18
CA GLY A 30 0.71 12.16 -17.42
C GLY A 30 -0.50 11.21 -17.39
N PHE A 31 -1.45 11.40 -18.30
CA PHE A 31 -2.65 10.55 -18.42
C PHE A 31 -2.35 9.12 -18.88
N TRP A 32 -1.17 8.86 -19.44
CA TRP A 32 -0.73 7.53 -19.87
C TRP A 32 -0.17 6.68 -18.73
N ASP A 33 0.21 7.29 -17.60
CA ASP A 33 0.80 6.59 -16.45
C ASP A 33 -0.24 6.25 -15.39
N ASN A 34 -1.21 5.41 -15.77
CA ASN A 34 -2.26 4.95 -14.86
C ASN A 34 -1.70 4.19 -13.65
N ARG A 35 -0.57 3.49 -13.83
CA ARG A 35 0.08 2.71 -12.76
C ARG A 35 0.81 3.61 -11.77
N GLY A 36 1.57 4.60 -12.23
CA GLY A 36 2.23 5.57 -11.36
C GLY A 36 1.21 6.41 -10.60
N LYS A 37 0.11 6.80 -11.27
CA LYS A 37 -1.01 7.49 -10.64
C LYS A 37 -1.67 6.66 -9.54
N ALA A 38 -1.95 5.37 -9.78
CA ALA A 38 -2.53 4.49 -8.77
C ALA A 38 -1.59 4.31 -7.55
N LYS A 39 -0.28 4.17 -7.77
CA LYS A 39 0.73 4.12 -6.71
C LYS A 39 0.77 5.40 -5.88
N TRP A 40 0.76 6.54 -6.55
CA TRP A 40 0.74 7.85 -5.90
C TRP A 40 -0.55 8.05 -5.12
N ASP A 41 -1.71 7.72 -5.71
CA ASP A 41 -3.01 7.84 -5.06
C ASP A 41 -3.08 6.96 -3.79
N ALA A 42 -2.54 5.73 -3.86
CA ALA A 42 -2.47 4.83 -2.71
C ALA A 42 -1.55 5.34 -1.59
N TRP A 43 -0.41 5.98 -1.92
CA TRP A 43 0.50 6.54 -0.91
C TRP A 43 -0.03 7.86 -0.34
N SER A 44 -0.52 8.75 -1.20
CA SER A 44 -1.11 10.03 -0.79
C SER A 44 -2.36 9.86 0.09
N SER A 45 -3.12 8.77 -0.07
CA SER A 45 -4.30 8.52 0.76
C SER A 45 -3.98 8.21 2.22
N LEU A 46 -2.73 7.82 2.54
CA LEU A 46 -2.28 7.62 3.92
C LEU A 46 -2.06 8.94 4.66
N GLY A 47 -1.92 10.05 3.94
CA GLY A 47 -1.80 11.40 4.49
C GLY A 47 -0.70 11.50 5.56
N ASN A 48 -1.12 11.86 6.77
CA ASN A 48 -0.22 12.20 7.88
C ASN A 48 0.16 10.98 8.73
N MET A 49 -0.13 9.75 8.27
CA MET A 49 0.17 8.53 9.00
C MET A 49 1.64 8.47 9.40
N THR A 50 1.93 8.15 10.65
CA THR A 50 3.32 8.05 11.10
C THR A 50 4.00 6.80 10.52
N GLN A 51 5.33 6.79 10.49
CA GLN A 51 6.09 5.64 10.02
C GLN A 51 5.77 4.38 10.84
N GLU A 52 5.61 4.52 12.16
CA GLU A 52 5.29 3.42 13.08
C GLU A 52 3.88 2.85 12.81
N GLU A 53 2.88 3.71 12.61
CA GLU A 53 1.53 3.28 12.24
C GLU A 53 1.52 2.57 10.88
N ALA A 54 2.28 3.07 9.91
CA ALA A 54 2.40 2.44 8.60
C ALA A 54 3.03 1.04 8.69
N MET A 55 4.08 0.86 9.50
CA MET A 55 4.71 -0.44 9.75
C MET A 55 3.74 -1.41 10.43
N LYS A 56 3.00 -0.94 11.44
CA LYS A 56 2.00 -1.77 12.13
C LYS A 56 0.91 -2.25 11.17
N ASN A 57 0.34 -1.32 10.39
CA ASN A 57 -0.68 -1.65 9.39
C ASN A 57 -0.15 -2.61 8.32
N TYR A 58 1.11 -2.47 7.89
CA TYR A 58 1.74 -3.39 6.95
C TYR A 58 1.77 -4.83 7.48
N ILE A 59 2.22 -5.02 8.72
CA ILE A 59 2.31 -6.34 9.37
C ILE A 59 0.92 -6.94 9.57
N GLU A 60 -0.04 -6.15 10.05
CA GLU A 60 -1.42 -6.58 10.28
C GLU A 60 -2.09 -7.03 8.98
N ASN A 61 -1.89 -6.30 7.88
CA ASN A 61 -2.40 -6.69 6.57
C ASN A 61 -1.73 -7.96 6.03
N ILE A 62 -0.41 -8.13 6.19
CA ILE A 62 0.25 -9.39 5.79
C ILE A 62 -0.30 -10.57 6.59
N GLN A 63 -0.50 -10.41 7.90
CA GLN A 63 -1.05 -11.46 8.75
C GLN A 63 -2.48 -11.82 8.34
N LEU A 64 -3.34 -10.83 8.13
CA LEU A 64 -4.70 -11.05 7.61
C LEU A 64 -4.67 -11.85 6.32
N VAL A 65 -3.83 -11.46 5.36
CA VAL A 65 -3.71 -12.16 4.06
C VAL A 65 -3.20 -13.59 4.21
N GLY A 66 -2.26 -13.82 5.12
CA GLY A 66 -1.79 -15.16 5.48
C GLY A 66 -2.90 -16.01 6.09
N LEU A 67 -3.71 -15.42 6.98
CA LEU A 67 -4.84 -16.09 7.64
C LEU A 67 -6.00 -16.39 6.68
N PHE A 68 -6.33 -15.46 5.77
CA PHE A 68 -7.33 -15.71 4.71
C PHE A 68 -6.93 -16.86 3.79
N LYS A 69 -5.63 -17.02 3.50
CA LYS A 69 -5.14 -18.19 2.75
C LYS A 69 -5.23 -19.49 3.55
N GLY A 70 -5.07 -19.43 4.88
CA GLY A 70 -5.27 -20.59 5.76
C GLY A 70 -6.72 -21.08 5.81
N ASN A 71 -7.70 -20.15 5.83
CA ASN A 71 -9.13 -20.46 5.90
C ASN A 71 -9.79 -20.83 4.55
N GLN A 72 -9.05 -20.80 3.45
CA GLN A 72 -9.52 -21.29 2.14
C GLN A 72 -8.89 -22.64 1.76
N ALA A 73 -8.07 -23.22 2.65
CA ALA A 73 -7.39 -24.49 2.48
C ALA A 73 -7.97 -25.62 3.35
N GLN A 74 -9.19 -25.45 3.89
CA GLN A 74 -9.96 -26.48 4.59
C GLN A 74 -11.30 -26.73 3.90
#